data_AF-A0A1G1LL75-F1
#
_entry.id   AF-A0A1G1LL75-F1
#
_cell.length_a   1.000
_cell.length_b   1.000
_cell.length_c   1.000
_cell.angle_alpha   90.00
_cell.angle_beta   90.00
_cell.angle_gamma   90.00
#
_symmetry.space_group_name_H-M   'P 1'
#
loop_
_entity.id
_entity.type
_entity.pdbx_description
1 polymer ?
#
loop_
_entity_poly.entity_id
_entity_poly.type
_entity_poly.pdbx_seq_one_letter_code
_entity_poly.pdbx_strand_id
1 'polypeptide(L)'
;MEFFSMIAKWVSDKAALSLAGFAAFLVVLVWAIAGVPLHFSVTWHLLISTLAALVSIIMLFIIQNSQNRHTIAIQLKLDEIIRATQGAHNEMMDIEKLTDEGLARVQKKYGLLAEKTKEDLKQGRLDTHTPAIGKIT
;
A
#
# COMPACT_ATOMS: atom_id res chain seq x y z
N MET A 1 -3.84 18.26 -12.01
CA MET A 1 -2.86 17.22 -12.38
C MET A 1 -1.93 17.65 -13.54
N GLU A 2 -2.26 18.68 -14.32
CA GLU A 2 -1.43 19.24 -15.41
C GLU A 2 -0.12 19.92 -14.95
N PHE A 3 -0.06 20.50 -13.75
CA PHE A 3 1.16 21.17 -13.24
C PHE A 3 2.29 20.18 -12.94
N PHE A 4 1.93 18.99 -12.44
CA PHE A 4 2.91 17.95 -12.09
C PHE A 4 3.50 17.28 -13.34
N SER A 5 2.69 17.07 -14.38
CA SER A 5 3.16 16.49 -15.65
C SER A 5 4.03 17.46 -16.45
N MET A 6 3.74 18.77 -16.43
CA MET A 6 4.60 19.80 -17.03
C MET A 6 5.94 19.94 -16.28
N ILE A 7 5.93 19.95 -14.95
CA ILE A 7 7.17 19.94 -14.15
C ILE A 7 7.95 18.65 -14.41
N ALA A 8 7.28 17.48 -14.44
CA ALA A 8 7.95 16.20 -14.66
C ALA A 8 8.57 16.07 -16.07
N LYS A 9 7.90 16.61 -17.10
CA LYS A 9 8.46 16.66 -18.47
C LYS A 9 9.61 17.64 -18.60
N TRP A 10 9.50 18.84 -18.01
CA TRP A 10 10.58 19.83 -17.99
C TRP A 10 11.80 19.37 -17.19
N VAL A 11 11.55 18.68 -16.06
CA VAL A 11 12.58 18.02 -15.27
C VAL A 11 13.18 16.86 -16.06
N SER A 12 12.42 16.00 -16.72
CA SER A 12 12.99 14.85 -17.45
C SER A 12 13.84 15.25 -18.67
N ASP A 13 13.40 16.25 -19.43
CA ASP A 13 14.14 16.71 -20.63
C ASP A 13 15.43 17.46 -20.27
N LYS A 14 15.59 17.91 -19.01
CA LYS A 14 16.83 18.55 -18.50
C LYS A 14 17.59 17.77 -17.42
N ALA A 15 16.97 16.77 -16.77
CA ALA A 15 17.56 15.97 -15.70
C ALA A 15 18.52 14.90 -16.21
N ALA A 16 18.53 14.63 -17.52
CA ALA A 16 19.52 13.76 -18.14
C ALA A 16 20.93 14.39 -18.17
N LEU A 17 21.09 15.69 -17.87
CA LEU A 17 22.34 16.41 -18.09
C LEU A 17 22.81 17.15 -16.83
N SER A 18 23.45 16.44 -15.88
CA SER A 18 24.27 16.92 -14.74
C SER A 18 23.73 18.03 -13.80
N LEU A 19 22.67 18.75 -14.14
CA LEU A 19 22.25 20.01 -13.53
C LEU A 19 21.40 19.77 -12.28
N ALA A 20 20.54 18.74 -12.29
CA ALA A 20 19.74 18.36 -11.11
C ALA A 20 20.62 17.79 -9.99
N GLY A 21 21.60 16.95 -10.35
CA GLY A 21 22.61 16.45 -9.42
C GLY A 21 23.50 17.56 -8.89
N PHE A 22 23.91 18.49 -9.77
CA PHE A 22 24.70 19.66 -9.37
C PHE A 22 23.90 20.63 -8.46
N ALA A 23 22.62 20.85 -8.75
CA ALA A 23 21.74 21.66 -7.90
C ALA A 23 21.54 21.01 -6.52
N ALA A 24 21.29 19.69 -6.47
CA ALA A 24 21.20 18.95 -5.21
C ALA A 24 22.52 19.03 -4.41
N PHE A 25 23.66 18.91 -5.10
CA PHE A 25 24.98 19.08 -4.50
C PHE A 25 25.17 20.49 -3.93
N LEU A 26 24.84 21.54 -4.69
CA LEU A 26 24.92 22.93 -4.22
C LEU A 26 24.01 23.18 -3.01
N VAL A 27 22.81 22.60 -2.97
CA VAL A 27 21.90 22.73 -1.82
C VAL A 27 22.52 22.12 -0.57
N VAL A 28 23.10 20.92 -0.67
CA VAL A 28 23.81 20.26 0.43
C VAL A 28 25.02 21.08 0.88
N LEU A 29 25.73 21.70 -0.07
CA LEU A 29 26.91 22.52 0.18
C LEU A 29 26.55 23.84 0.91
N VAL A 30 25.49 24.52 0.47
CA VAL A 30 24.94 25.72 1.15
C VAL A 30 24.48 25.37 2.56
N TRP A 31 23.81 24.22 2.73
CA TRP A 31 23.41 23.73 4.05
C TRP A 31 24.62 23.47 4.98
N ALA A 32 25.68 22.84 4.45
CA ALA A 32 26.90 22.57 5.21
C ALA A 32 27.63 23.86 5.61
N ILE A 33 27.75 24.84 4.69
CA ILE A 33 28.38 26.14 4.96
C ILE A 33 27.56 26.93 5.98
N ALA A 34 26.22 26.90 5.90
CA ALA A 34 25.36 27.57 6.86
C ALA A 34 25.53 27.05 8.31
N GLY A 35 25.98 25.80 8.49
CA GLY A 35 26.29 25.22 9.80
C GLY A 35 27.64 25.63 10.40
N VAL A 36 28.61 26.04 9.57
CA VAL A 36 29.96 26.44 10.00
C VAL A 36 29.99 27.67 10.94
N PRO A 37 29.30 28.79 10.66
CA PRO A 37 29.30 29.94 11.56
C PRO A 37 28.58 29.68 12.89
N LEU A 38 27.76 28.64 12.96
CA LEU A 38 27.01 28.23 14.16
C LEU A 38 27.71 27.10 14.95
N HIS A 39 28.97 26.78 14.61
CA HIS A 39 29.76 25.70 15.22
C HIS A 39 29.05 24.33 15.28
N PHE A 40 28.10 24.06 14.36
CA PHE A 40 27.22 22.89 14.45
C PHE A 40 26.60 22.72 15.84
N SER A 41 26.14 23.82 16.44
CA SER A 41 25.54 23.81 17.77
C SER A 41 24.36 22.84 17.87
N VAL A 42 24.11 22.34 19.08
CA VAL A 42 22.96 21.47 19.40
C VAL A 42 21.64 22.08 18.90
N THR A 43 21.49 23.41 18.99
CA THR A 43 20.31 24.14 18.50
C THR A 43 20.16 24.08 16.99
N TRP A 44 21.26 24.20 16.23
CA TRP A 44 21.22 24.12 14.77
C TRP A 44 20.81 22.72 14.29
N HIS A 45 21.37 21.67 14.90
CA HIS A 45 21.01 20.30 14.56
C HIS A 45 19.53 20.02 14.88
N LEU A 46 19.07 20.43 16.06
CA LEU A 46 17.68 20.26 16.49
C LEU A 46 16.70 20.88 15.48
N LEU A 47 16.96 22.11 15.04
CA LEU A 47 16.11 22.81 14.07
C LEU A 47 15.98 22.03 12.75
N ILE A 48 17.09 21.57 12.18
CA ILE A 48 17.07 20.84 10.90
C ILE A 48 16.37 19.49 11.06
N SER A 49 16.68 18.72 12.10
CA SER A 49 16.06 17.41 12.32
C SER A 49 14.54 17.55 12.52
N THR A 50 14.10 18.58 13.24
CA THR A 50 12.70 18.84 13.47
C THR A 50 11.99 19.28 12.19
N LEU A 51 12.61 20.13 11.37
CA LEU A 51 12.08 20.51 10.06
C LEU A 51 11.98 19.32 9.11
N ALA A 52 13.01 18.47 9.06
CA ALA A 52 12.99 17.25 8.25
C ALA A 52 11.90 16.27 8.72
N ALA A 53 11.67 16.16 10.04
CA ALA A 53 10.58 15.37 10.59
C ALA A 53 9.20 15.93 10.17
N LEU A 54 8.99 17.25 10.21
CA LEU A 54 7.75 17.88 9.75
C LEU A 54 7.49 17.61 8.25
N VAL A 55 8.50 17.79 7.40
CA VAL A 55 8.40 17.48 5.97
C VAL A 55 8.09 16.00 5.76
N SER A 56 8.73 15.12 6.53
CA SER A 56 8.49 13.67 6.47
C SER A 56 7.07 13.30 6.89
N ILE A 57 6.50 13.96 7.89
CA ILE A 57 5.09 13.76 8.28
C ILE A 57 4.16 14.15 7.13
N ILE A 58 4.39 15.31 6.49
CA ILE A 58 3.61 15.75 5.33
C ILE A 58 3.73 14.72 4.19
N MET A 59 4.95 14.26 3.91
CA MET A 59 5.22 13.22 2.92
C MET A 59 4.48 11.92 3.25
N LEU A 60 4.49 11.50 4.52
CA LEU A 60 3.78 10.33 5.00
C LEU A 60 2.27 10.46 4.75
N PHE A 61 1.66 11.61 5.04
CA PHE A 61 0.25 11.86 4.74
C PHE A 61 -0.06 11.82 3.24
N ILE A 62 0.80 12.40 2.40
CA ILE A 62 0.64 12.37 0.94
C ILE A 62 0.72 10.92 0.43
N ILE A 63 1.72 10.17 0.88
CA ILE A 63 1.91 8.76 0.54
C ILE A 63 0.70 7.95 1.00
N GLN A 64 0.25 8.11 2.24
CA GLN A 64 -0.90 7.42 2.81
C GLN A 64 -2.18 7.73 2.04
N ASN A 65 -2.43 8.98 1.66
CA ASN A 65 -3.62 9.35 0.87
C ASN A 65 -3.60 8.69 -0.52
N SER A 66 -2.43 8.64 -1.17
CA SER A 66 -2.27 7.95 -2.45
C SER A 66 -2.46 6.44 -2.29
N GLN A 67 -1.81 5.84 -1.30
CA GLN A 67 -1.90 4.41 -1.00
C GLN A 67 -3.32 3.99 -0.65
N ASN A 68 -4.06 4.79 0.13
CA ASN A 68 -5.44 4.50 0.49
C ASN A 68 -6.35 4.36 -0.75
N ARG A 69 -6.21 5.26 -1.74
CA ARG A 69 -6.94 5.15 -3.02
C ARG A 69 -6.53 3.90 -3.81
N HIS A 70 -5.24 3.58 -3.81
CA HIS A 70 -4.74 2.37 -4.48
C HIS A 70 -5.28 1.09 -3.83
N THR A 71 -5.32 1.01 -2.50
CA THR A 71 -5.86 -0.14 -1.76
C THR A 71 -7.33 -0.39 -2.08
N ILE A 72 -8.17 0.65 -2.04
CA ILE A 72 -9.60 0.53 -2.37
C ILE A 72 -9.81 0.05 -3.81
N ALA A 73 -9.02 0.56 -4.75
CA ALA A 73 -9.10 0.14 -6.15
C ALA A 73 -8.72 -1.34 -6.34
N ILE A 74 -7.78 -1.86 -5.55
CA ILE A 74 -7.42 -3.28 -5.56
C ILE A 74 -8.55 -4.14 -5.00
N GLN A 75 -9.16 -3.73 -3.88
CA GLN A 75 -10.30 -4.43 -3.27
C GLN A 75 -11.48 -4.53 -4.24
N LEU A 76 -11.90 -3.42 -4.85
CA LEU A 76 -12.97 -3.40 -5.86
C LEU A 76 -12.69 -4.30 -7.08
N LYS A 77 -11.44 -4.34 -7.53
CA LYS A 77 -11.05 -5.23 -8.64
C LYS A 77 -11.12 -6.71 -8.22
N LEU A 78 -10.71 -7.03 -7.00
CA LEU A 78 -10.79 -8.38 -6.47
C LEU A 78 -12.26 -8.81 -6.26
N ASP A 79 -13.10 -7.91 -5.75
CA ASP A 79 -14.55 -8.11 -5.62
C ASP A 79 -15.19 -8.42 -6.98
N GLU A 80 -14.81 -7.70 -8.03
CA GLU A 80 -15.29 -7.99 -9.39
C GLU A 80 -14.85 -9.38 -9.88
N ILE A 81 -13.60 -9.78 -9.61
CA ILE A 81 -13.09 -11.11 -9.95
C ILE A 81 -13.85 -12.19 -9.17
N ILE A 82 -14.06 -12.01 -7.86
CA ILE A 82 -14.84 -12.94 -7.02
C ILE A 82 -16.25 -13.06 -7.57
N ARG A 83 -16.89 -11.94 -7.90
CA ARG A 83 -18.24 -11.89 -8.48
C ARG A 83 -18.33 -12.59 -9.83
N ALA A 84 -17.30 -12.47 -10.67
CA ALA A 84 -17.25 -13.12 -11.98
C ALA A 84 -16.82 -14.60 -11.92
N THR A 85 -16.24 -15.05 -10.81
CA THR A 85 -15.74 -16.42 -10.64
C THR A 85 -16.84 -17.34 -10.14
N GLN A 86 -17.20 -18.33 -10.96
CA GLN A 86 -18.19 -19.35 -10.57
C GLN A 86 -17.67 -20.21 -9.41
N GLY A 87 -18.45 -20.31 -8.34
CA GLY A 87 -18.09 -21.09 -7.14
C GLY A 87 -17.33 -20.31 -6.07
N ALA A 88 -17.03 -19.03 -6.28
CA ALA A 88 -16.52 -18.17 -5.22
C ALA A 88 -17.67 -17.77 -4.26
N HIS A 89 -17.37 -17.67 -2.96
CA HIS A 89 -18.35 -17.30 -1.96
C HIS A 89 -18.48 -15.77 -1.90
N ASN A 90 -19.66 -15.23 -2.25
CA ASN A 90 -19.93 -13.78 -2.16
C ASN A 90 -19.72 -13.19 -0.75
N GLU A 91 -19.74 -14.02 0.30
CA GLU A 91 -19.43 -13.59 1.68
C GLU A 91 -17.97 -13.13 1.86
N MET A 92 -17.08 -13.45 0.90
CA MET A 92 -15.69 -13.01 0.87
C MET A 92 -15.53 -11.62 0.23
N MET A 93 -16.53 -11.18 -0.54
CA MET A 93 -16.58 -9.83 -1.09
C MET A 93 -16.76 -8.83 0.05
N ASP A 94 -16.02 -7.74 0.02
CA ASP A 94 -16.09 -6.68 1.05
C ASP A 94 -15.77 -7.15 2.48
N ILE A 95 -14.96 -8.22 2.61
CA ILE A 95 -14.63 -8.83 3.91
C ILE A 95 -13.93 -7.85 4.86
N GLU A 96 -13.21 -6.85 4.33
CA GLU A 96 -12.53 -5.82 5.11
C GLU A 96 -13.48 -4.89 5.88
N LYS A 97 -14.76 -4.82 5.49
CA LYS A 97 -15.77 -3.99 6.15
C LYS A 97 -16.56 -4.73 7.22
N LEU A 98 -16.32 -6.03 7.40
CA LEU A 98 -16.99 -6.79 8.45
C LEU A 98 -16.55 -6.32 9.84
N THR A 99 -17.47 -6.42 10.80
CA THR A 99 -17.13 -6.29 12.21
C THR A 99 -16.22 -7.43 12.66
N ASP A 100 -15.50 -7.26 13.77
CA ASP A 100 -14.65 -8.32 14.33
C ASP A 100 -15.41 -9.64 14.53
N GLU A 101 -16.67 -9.57 14.99
CA GLU A 101 -17.55 -10.73 15.12
C GLU A 101 -17.87 -11.40 13.78
N GLY A 102 -18.12 -10.59 12.74
CA GLY A 102 -18.36 -11.07 11.38
C GLY A 102 -17.12 -11.75 10.79
N LEU A 103 -15.95 -11.14 10.97
CA LEU A 103 -14.67 -11.68 10.53
C LEU A 103 -14.34 -13.00 11.25
N ALA A 104 -14.57 -13.08 12.57
CA ALA A 104 -14.40 -14.29 13.36
C ALA A 104 -15.34 -15.42 12.89
N ARG A 105 -16.58 -15.10 12.50
CA ARG A 105 -17.52 -16.07 11.95
C ARG A 105 -17.02 -16.65 10.62
N VAL A 106 -16.53 -15.81 9.71
CA VAL A 106 -15.97 -16.25 8.43
C VAL A 106 -14.71 -17.10 8.67
N GLN A 107 -13.80 -16.64 9.52
CA GLN A 107 -12.59 -17.37 9.90
C GLN A 107 -12.91 -18.76 10.46
N LYS A 108 -13.89 -18.85 11.36
CA LYS A 108 -14.34 -20.13 11.94
C LYS A 108 -14.89 -21.08 10.86
N LYS A 109 -15.69 -20.57 9.91
CA LYS A 109 -16.25 -21.36 8.81
C LYS A 109 -15.14 -21.96 7.94
N TYR A 110 -14.17 -21.15 7.52
CA TYR A 110 -13.03 -21.63 6.72
C TYR A 110 -12.09 -22.54 7.52
N GLY A 111 -11.95 -22.30 8.83
CA GLY A 111 -11.21 -23.20 9.73
C GLY A 111 -11.81 -24.60 9.77
N LEU A 112 -13.15 -24.70 9.91
CA LEU A 112 -13.86 -25.98 9.88
C LEU A 112 -13.77 -26.67 8.52
N LEU A 113 -13.85 -25.91 7.42
CA LEU A 113 -13.65 -26.45 6.07
C LEU A 113 -12.24 -27.03 5.91
N ALA A 114 -11.22 -26.30 6.34
CA ALA A 114 -9.83 -26.77 6.27
C ALA A 114 -9.57 -27.99 7.16
N GLU A 115 -10.21 -28.07 8.34
CA GLU A 115 -10.14 -29.25 9.21
C GLU A 115 -10.77 -30.47 8.55
N LYS A 116 -11.97 -30.31 7.98
CA LYS A 116 -12.65 -31.37 7.23
C LYS A 116 -11.84 -31.86 6.04
N THR A 117 -11.25 -30.94 5.28
CA THR A 117 -10.32 -31.27 4.19
C THR A 117 -9.12 -32.08 4.67
N LYS A 118 -8.51 -31.71 5.82
CA LYS A 118 -7.40 -32.46 6.41
C LYS A 118 -7.82 -33.87 6.83
N GLU A 119 -9.04 -34.06 7.32
CA GLU A 119 -9.59 -35.38 7.65
C GLU A 119 -9.87 -36.22 6.39
N ASP A 120 -10.45 -35.61 5.36
CA ASP A 120 -10.71 -36.26 4.06
C ASP A 120 -9.42 -36.68 3.35
N LEU A 121 -8.37 -35.86 3.43
CA LEU A 121 -7.01 -36.19 2.96
C LEU A 121 -6.42 -37.38 3.72
N LYS A 122 -6.58 -37.45 5.05
CA LYS A 122 -6.15 -38.60 5.86
C LYS A 122 -6.90 -39.89 5.49
N GLN A 123 -8.12 -39.76 4.98
CA GLN A 123 -8.93 -40.88 4.49
C GLN A 123 -8.66 -41.22 3.00
N GLY A 124 -7.67 -40.59 2.36
CA GLY A 124 -7.27 -40.88 0.98
C GLY A 124 -8.19 -40.31 -0.10
N ARG A 125 -9.03 -39.31 0.23
CA ARG A 125 -9.92 -38.63 -0.71
C ARG A 125 -9.20 -37.43 -1.36
N LEU A 126 -9.51 -37.13 -2.62
CA LEU A 126 -8.92 -36.03 -3.40
C LEU A 126 -9.42 -34.64 -2.92
N ASP A 127 -8.49 -33.68 -2.81
CA ASP A 127 -8.62 -32.33 -2.22
C ASP A 127 -9.38 -31.30 -3.08
N THR A 128 -9.82 -31.67 -4.29
CA THR A 128 -10.53 -30.75 -5.20
C THR A 128 -12.02 -30.66 -4.85
N HIS A 129 -12.34 -30.12 -3.67
CA HIS A 129 -13.71 -29.80 -3.29
C HIS A 129 -14.09 -28.39 -3.79
N THR A 130 -14.32 -28.23 -5.10
CA THR A 130 -15.16 -27.13 -5.58
C THR A 130 -16.62 -27.55 -5.39
N PRO A 131 -17.43 -26.84 -4.58
CA PRO A 131 -18.83 -27.21 -4.40
C PRO A 131 -19.57 -27.08 -5.74
N ALA A 132 -20.14 -28.18 -6.24
CA ALA A 132 -21.05 -28.14 -7.38
C ALA A 132 -22.34 -27.45 -6.95
N ILE A 133 -22.54 -26.20 -7.38
CA ILE A 133 -23.77 -25.46 -7.10
C ILE A 133 -24.86 -25.96 -8.05
N GLY A 134 -25.93 -26.52 -7.48
CA GLY A 134 -27.13 -26.90 -8.20
C GLY A 134 -27.70 -25.71 -8.97
N LYS A 135 -28.02 -25.93 -10.25
CA LYS A 135 -28.65 -24.95 -11.13
C LYS A 135 -29.91 -24.40 -10.46
N ILE A 136 -29.88 -23.11 -10.11
CA ILE A 136 -31.08 -22.35 -9.84
C ILE A 136 -31.54 -21.81 -11.19
N THR A 137 -32.55 -22.48 -11.74
CA THR A 137 -33.43 -21.98 -12.81
C THR A 137 -34.11 -20.68 -12.41
#